data_AF-A0A1E1WXR3-F1
#
_entry.id   AF-A0A1E1WXR3-F1
#
_cell.length_a   1.000
_cell.length_b   1.000
_cell.length_c   1.000
_cell.angle_alpha   90.00
_cell.angle_beta   90.00
_cell.angle_gamma   90.00
#
_symmetry.space_group_name_H-M   'P 1'
#
loop_
_entity.id
_entity.type
_entity.pdbx_description
1 polymer ?
#
loop_
_entity_poly.entity_id
_entity_poly.type
_entity_poly.pdbx_seq_one_letter_code
_entity_poly.pdbx_strand_id
1 'polypeptide(L)'
;SAFGKLEVSAAGACSPVQQASEIGDRATCPFTMTVDTDPNRIPAELPVVKCNCPGSICSDRGDFRCQEVRSTFKVVYRVAGGKTASELTKGTVDLTTSCVCVVSKSTIASTGGARTQDLGKFGKPPLLK
;
A
#
# COMPACT_ATOMS: atom_id res chain seq x y z
N SER A 1 21.33 34.66 -12.36
CA SER A 1 20.27 34.29 -11.40
C SER A 1 19.23 33.47 -12.13
N ALA A 2 19.27 32.14 -12.02
CA ALA A 2 18.30 31.25 -12.64
C ALA A 2 17.26 30.87 -11.58
N PHE A 3 16.00 31.25 -11.83
CA PHE A 3 14.86 30.92 -10.99
C PHE A 3 14.76 29.40 -10.85
N GLY A 4 14.84 28.90 -9.62
CA GLY A 4 14.51 27.53 -9.29
C GLY A 4 13.05 27.28 -9.66
N LYS A 5 12.81 26.28 -10.51
CA LYS A 5 11.49 25.71 -10.69
C LYS A 5 11.06 25.14 -9.35
N LEU A 6 10.11 25.80 -8.69
CA LEU A 6 9.25 25.17 -7.71
C LEU A 6 8.50 24.05 -8.46
N GLU A 7 9.01 22.83 -8.36
CA GLU A 7 8.27 21.64 -8.76
C GLU A 7 7.10 21.50 -7.77
N VAL A 8 5.95 21.99 -8.24
CA VAL A 8 4.64 21.70 -7.67
C VAL A 8 4.56 20.21 -7.40
N SER A 9 4.33 19.84 -6.14
CA SER A 9 3.92 18.48 -5.77
C SER A 9 2.65 18.16 -6.55
N ALA A 10 2.81 17.40 -7.62
CA ALA A 10 1.73 16.99 -8.49
C ALA A 10 1.07 15.77 -7.85
N ALA A 11 0.18 16.03 -6.90
CA ALA A 11 -0.82 15.04 -6.49
C ALA A 11 -1.47 14.49 -7.77
N GLY A 12 -1.18 13.23 -8.13
CA GLY A 12 -1.66 12.58 -9.35
C GLY A 12 -0.62 12.17 -10.40
N ALA A 13 0.68 12.38 -10.19
CA ALA A 13 1.70 11.82 -11.09
C ALA A 13 1.86 10.30 -10.89
N CYS A 14 1.94 9.54 -12.00
CA CYS A 14 2.16 8.08 -12.01
C CYS A 14 3.63 7.65 -12.01
N SER A 15 4.54 8.62 -12.00
CA SER A 15 5.97 8.38 -12.03
C SER A 15 6.63 8.97 -10.79
N PRO A 16 7.66 8.31 -10.23
CA PRO A 16 8.38 8.84 -9.09
C PRO A 16 9.05 10.18 -9.41
N VAL A 17 8.87 11.17 -8.55
CA VAL A 17 9.55 12.47 -8.63
C VAL A 17 10.70 12.47 -7.65
N GLN A 18 11.92 12.15 -8.11
CA GLN A 18 13.08 11.91 -7.24
C GLN A 18 13.42 13.08 -6.29
N GLN A 19 13.12 14.31 -6.71
CA GLN A 19 13.41 15.54 -5.96
C GLN A 19 12.28 15.97 -5.03
N ALA A 20 11.14 15.25 -5.01
CA ALA A 20 10.01 15.61 -4.15
C ALA A 20 10.37 15.44 -2.67
N SER A 21 9.84 16.31 -1.80
CA SER A 21 10.01 16.22 -0.34
C SER A 21 9.25 15.03 0.25
N GLU A 22 8.06 14.77 -0.30
CA GLU A 22 7.16 13.74 0.20
C GLU A 22 7.58 12.35 -0.27
N ILE A 23 7.56 11.39 0.64
CA ILE A 23 7.87 10.00 0.31
C ILE A 23 6.87 9.40 -0.69
N GLY A 24 5.61 9.84 -0.61
CA GLY A 24 4.54 9.40 -1.52
C GLY A 24 4.84 9.73 -2.97
N ASP A 25 5.45 10.88 -3.25
CA ASP A 25 5.80 11.32 -4.61
C ASP A 25 7.08 10.64 -5.12
N ARG A 26 7.98 10.23 -4.22
CA ARG A 26 9.22 9.49 -4.56
C ARG A 26 9.04 7.99 -4.70
N ALA A 27 7.90 7.43 -4.28
CA ALA A 27 7.66 6.00 -4.28
C ALA A 27 7.53 5.46 -5.72
N THR A 28 8.01 4.23 -5.96
CA THR A 28 7.84 3.51 -7.24
C THR A 28 6.36 3.42 -7.66
N CYS A 29 5.47 3.30 -6.68
CA CYS A 29 4.04 3.47 -6.85
C CYS A 29 3.62 4.71 -6.09
N PRO A 30 3.55 5.87 -6.75
CA PRO A 30 3.25 7.13 -6.07
C PRO A 30 1.89 7.10 -5.38
N PHE A 31 1.83 7.75 -4.23
CA PHE A 31 0.64 7.76 -3.39
C PHE A 31 0.48 9.07 -2.63
N THR A 32 -0.77 9.34 -2.25
CA THR A 32 -1.11 10.45 -1.36
C THR A 32 -1.51 9.90 0.00
N MET A 33 -1.03 10.53 1.08
CA MET A 33 -1.44 10.20 2.44
C MET A 33 -2.51 11.19 2.90
N THR A 34 -3.61 10.67 3.40
CA THR A 34 -4.69 11.43 4.02
C THR A 34 -4.97 10.87 5.42
N VAL A 35 -5.80 11.56 6.19
CA VAL A 35 -6.22 11.09 7.52
C VAL A 35 -7.72 10.88 7.49
N ASP A 36 -8.16 9.69 7.90
CA ASP A 36 -9.56 9.38 8.17
C ASP A 36 -9.87 9.76 9.61
N THR A 37 -10.71 10.77 9.78
CA THR A 37 -11.04 11.34 11.10
C THR A 37 -12.48 11.00 11.47
N ASP A 38 -12.65 10.29 12.59
CA ASP A 38 -13.93 10.01 13.22
C ASP A 38 -13.85 10.41 14.71
N PRO A 39 -14.52 11.49 15.14
CA PRO A 39 -14.44 11.98 16.53
C PRO A 39 -15.06 11.00 17.54
N ASN A 40 -15.89 10.05 17.09
CA ASN A 40 -16.49 9.04 17.94
C ASN A 40 -15.65 7.77 18.03
N ARG A 41 -14.54 7.69 17.29
CA ARG A 41 -13.66 6.52 17.25
C ARG A 41 -12.40 6.74 18.08
N ILE A 42 -11.85 5.65 18.60
CA ILE A 42 -10.55 5.61 19.25
C ILE A 42 -9.67 4.58 18.51
N PRO A 43 -8.54 4.98 17.91
CA PRO A 43 -8.11 6.38 17.72
C PRO A 43 -9.05 7.14 16.76
N ALA A 44 -9.18 8.45 16.97
CA ALA A 44 -10.04 9.29 16.15
C ALA A 44 -9.49 9.42 14.72
N GLU A 45 -8.18 9.55 14.62
CA GLU A 45 -7.46 9.69 13.36
C GLU A 45 -6.79 8.37 12.99
N LEU A 46 -7.01 7.93 11.76
CA LEU A 46 -6.30 6.81 11.15
C LEU A 46 -5.66 7.26 9.84
N PRO A 47 -4.36 6.96 9.63
CA PRO A 47 -3.71 7.27 8.37
C PRO A 47 -4.27 6.41 7.24
N VAL A 48 -4.53 7.04 6.10
CA VAL A 48 -4.99 6.37 4.88
C VAL A 48 -4.06 6.74 3.75
N VAL A 49 -3.71 5.76 2.94
CA VAL A 49 -2.95 5.95 1.71
C VAL A 49 -3.89 5.75 0.53
N LYS A 50 -3.77 6.59 -0.49
CA LYS A 50 -4.43 6.40 -1.79
C LYS A 50 -3.37 6.29 -2.87
N CYS A 51 -3.37 5.19 -3.62
CA CYS A 51 -2.47 5.10 -4.76
C CYS A 51 -2.89 6.09 -5.84
N ASN A 52 -1.94 6.84 -6.38
CA ASN A 52 -2.23 7.79 -7.44
C ASN A 52 -2.60 7.02 -8.73
N CYS A 53 -1.95 5.88 -8.97
CA CYS A 53 -2.07 5.12 -10.22
C CYS A 53 -2.18 3.61 -9.97
N PRO A 54 -3.33 3.12 -9.45
CA PRO A 54 -3.54 1.70 -9.24
C PRO A 54 -3.54 0.94 -10.57
N GLY A 55 -2.88 -0.21 -10.60
CA GLY A 55 -2.80 -1.10 -11.76
C GLY A 55 -1.82 -0.68 -12.85
N SER A 56 -1.13 0.45 -12.73
CA SER A 56 -0.09 0.87 -13.68
C SER A 56 1.13 -0.05 -13.60
N ILE A 57 1.81 -0.24 -14.73
CA ILE A 57 3.08 -0.98 -14.78
C ILE A 57 4.15 -0.15 -14.07
N CYS A 58 4.87 -0.77 -13.14
CA CYS A 58 5.84 -0.10 -12.27
C CYS A 58 7.26 -0.69 -12.37
N SER A 59 7.46 -1.69 -13.24
CA SER A 59 8.78 -2.25 -13.53
C SER A 59 8.88 -2.66 -15.00
N ASP A 60 10.09 -2.57 -15.55
CA ASP A 60 10.48 -3.12 -16.85
C ASP A 60 10.82 -4.63 -16.78
N ARG A 61 10.90 -5.21 -15.57
CA ARG A 61 11.30 -6.62 -15.35
C ARG A 61 10.16 -7.63 -15.49
N GLY A 62 8.96 -7.17 -15.85
CA GLY A 62 7.76 -8.01 -16.00
C GLY A 62 6.47 -7.23 -15.75
N ASP A 63 5.34 -7.93 -15.68
CA ASP A 63 4.03 -7.33 -15.38
C ASP A 63 3.85 -7.06 -13.87
N PHE A 64 4.74 -6.22 -13.32
CA PHE A 64 4.59 -5.69 -11.97
C PHE A 64 3.68 -4.48 -12.03
N ARG A 65 2.66 -4.46 -11.17
CA ARG A 65 1.66 -3.41 -11.11
C ARG A 65 1.56 -2.80 -9.74
N CYS A 66 1.23 -1.52 -9.70
CA CYS A 66 0.92 -0.83 -8.46
C CYS A 66 -0.38 -1.37 -7.85
N GLN A 67 -0.31 -1.81 -6.60
CA GLN A 67 -1.43 -2.36 -5.85
C GLN A 67 -1.56 -1.72 -4.48
N GLU A 68 -2.80 -1.56 -4.03
CA GLU A 68 -3.13 -1.12 -2.68
C GLU A 68 -2.99 -2.27 -1.68
N VAL A 69 -2.28 -2.02 -0.59
CA VAL A 69 -2.24 -2.92 0.55
C VAL A 69 -3.21 -2.42 1.62
N ARG A 70 -4.28 -3.19 1.84
CA ARG A 70 -5.28 -2.91 2.85
C ARG A 70 -4.96 -3.63 4.15
N SER A 71 -5.09 -2.92 5.26
CA SER A 71 -4.92 -3.45 6.61
C SER A 71 -6.15 -3.17 7.45
N THR A 72 -6.48 -4.12 8.31
CA THR A 72 -7.60 -4.02 9.25
C THR A 72 -7.12 -3.43 10.57
N PHE A 73 -7.65 -2.28 10.94
CA PHE A 73 -7.39 -1.62 12.22
C PHE A 73 -8.48 -1.99 13.22
N LYS A 74 -8.08 -2.41 14.41
CA LYS A 74 -9.01 -2.58 15.54
C LYS A 74 -9.28 -1.22 16.16
N VAL A 75 -10.56 -0.89 16.30
CA VAL A 75 -10.99 0.41 16.81
C VAL A 75 -12.07 0.23 17.87
N VAL A 76 -12.34 1.32 18.58
CA VAL A 76 -13.44 1.38 19.55
C VAL A 76 -14.28 2.61 19.26
N TYR A 77 -15.59 2.46 19.24
CA TYR A 77 -16.55 3.54 19.04
C TYR A 77 -17.21 3.95 20.36
N ARG A 78 -17.40 5.25 20.55
CA ARG A 78 -18.19 5.86 21.61
C ARG A 78 -19.65 5.83 21.20
N VAL A 79 -20.53 5.26 22.02
CA VAL A 79 -21.97 5.27 21.76
C VAL A 79 -22.52 6.68 21.99
N ALA A 80 -23.28 7.21 21.04
CA ALA A 80 -23.86 8.54 21.11
C ALA A 80 -24.81 8.64 22.32
N GLY A 81 -24.53 9.58 23.24
CA GLY A 81 -25.32 9.80 24.47
C GLY A 81 -24.75 9.16 25.73
N GLY A 82 -23.72 8.32 25.62
CA GLY A 82 -23.03 7.72 26.77
C GLY A 82 -22.13 8.74 27.50
N LYS A 83 -22.59 9.27 28.63
CA LYS A 83 -21.81 10.18 29.51
C LYS A 83 -20.73 9.48 30.34
N THR A 84 -20.57 8.16 30.20
CA THR A 84 -19.59 7.38 30.96
C THR A 84 -18.75 6.52 30.02
N ALA A 85 -17.52 6.22 30.41
CA ALA A 85 -16.57 5.36 29.68
C ALA A 85 -17.04 3.90 29.52
N SER A 86 -18.27 3.57 29.93
CA SER A 86 -18.75 2.20 30.10
C SER A 86 -19.47 1.62 28.89
N GLU A 87 -19.74 2.41 27.85
CA GLU A 87 -20.46 1.97 26.64
C GLU A 87 -19.59 2.17 25.40
N LEU A 88 -18.53 1.35 25.33
CA LEU A 88 -17.58 1.31 24.23
C LEU A 88 -17.86 0.09 23.34
N THR A 89 -18.05 0.30 22.04
CA THR A 89 -18.30 -0.79 21.09
C THR A 89 -17.04 -1.07 20.28
N LYS A 90 -16.56 -2.31 20.29
CA LYS A 90 -15.42 -2.74 19.47
C LYS A 90 -15.83 -2.80 18.00
N GLY A 91 -14.93 -2.37 17.12
CA GLY A 91 -15.12 -2.46 15.68
C GLY A 91 -13.80 -2.64 14.94
N THR A 92 -13.90 -2.70 13.62
CA THR A 92 -12.75 -2.79 12.72
C THR A 92 -12.93 -1.86 11.54
N VAL A 93 -11.83 -1.27 11.07
CA VAL A 93 -11.81 -0.39 9.90
C VAL A 93 -10.75 -0.90 8.92
N ASP A 94 -11.14 -1.12 7.66
CA ASP A 94 -10.24 -1.58 6.60
C ASP A 94 -9.75 -0.40 5.76
N LEU A 95 -8.48 -0.03 5.96
CA LEU A 95 -7.86 1.12 5.32
C LEU A 95 -6.71 0.69 4.42
N THR A 96 -6.53 1.40 3.31
CA THR A 96 -5.33 1.28 2.50
C THR A 96 -4.17 1.94 3.26
N THR A 97 -3.10 1.18 3.44
CA THR A 97 -1.94 1.58 4.27
C THR A 97 -0.68 1.82 3.47
N SER A 98 -0.60 1.27 2.26
CA SER A 98 0.53 1.47 1.37
C SER A 98 0.17 1.13 -0.07
N CYS A 99 1.05 1.58 -0.98
CA CYS A 99 1.05 1.27 -2.39
C CYS A 99 2.34 0.54 -2.74
N VAL A 100 2.24 -0.63 -3.36
CA VAL A 100 3.40 -1.49 -3.63
C VAL A 100 3.43 -1.92 -5.10
N CYS A 101 4.64 -2.06 -5.64
CA CYS A 101 4.89 -2.58 -6.97
C CYS A 101 5.03 -4.12 -6.89
N VAL A 102 4.03 -4.86 -7.35
CA VAL A 102 3.96 -6.31 -7.17
C VAL A 102 3.47 -7.02 -8.43
N VAL A 103 3.93 -8.26 -8.63
CA VAL A 103 3.36 -9.15 -9.64
C VAL A 103 2.12 -9.84 -9.07
N SER A 104 1.07 -9.98 -9.88
CA SER A 104 -0.14 -10.72 -9.49
C SER A 104 0.22 -12.15 -9.09
N LYS A 105 -0.45 -12.68 -8.07
CA LYS A 105 -0.28 -14.07 -7.65
C LYS A 105 -0.56 -14.98 -8.84
N SER A 106 0.42 -15.79 -9.24
CA SER A 106 0.19 -16.92 -10.12
C SER A 106 -0.69 -17.94 -9.38
N THR A 107 -1.56 -18.66 -10.10
CA THR A 107 -2.38 -19.75 -9.53
C THR A 107 -1.53 -20.83 -8.86
N ILE A 108 -0.26 -20.97 -9.27
CA ILE A 108 0.75 -21.87 -8.70
C ILE A 108 1.24 -21.42 -7.32
N ALA A 109 1.10 -20.14 -6.95
CA ALA A 109 1.49 -19.67 -5.62
C ALA A 109 0.63 -20.27 -4.51
N SER A 110 -0.61 -20.70 -4.79
CA SER A 110 -1.48 -21.37 -3.82
C SER A 110 -0.96 -22.75 -3.40
N THR A 111 -0.11 -23.39 -4.22
CA THR A 111 0.52 -24.68 -3.93
C THR A 111 1.96 -24.56 -3.49
N GLY A 112 2.46 -23.34 -3.24
CA GLY A 112 3.83 -23.12 -2.78
C GLY A 112 4.86 -23.54 -3.82
N GLY A 113 4.93 -22.82 -4.95
CA GLY A 113 6.03 -22.98 -5.89
C GLY A 113 7.37 -22.60 -5.25
N ALA A 114 8.36 -23.49 -5.31
CA ALA A 114 9.71 -23.26 -4.83
C ALA A 114 10.35 -22.04 -5.53
N ARG A 115 11.13 -21.24 -4.81
CA ARG A 115 11.85 -20.12 -5.43
C ARG A 115 12.91 -20.68 -6.37
N THR A 116 13.17 -20.00 -7.49
CA THR A 116 14.30 -20.33 -8.38
C THR A 116 15.65 -20.32 -7.64
N GLN A 117 15.76 -19.61 -6.51
CA GLN A 117 16.92 -19.65 -5.63
C GLN A 117 17.07 -20.97 -4.85
N ASP A 118 15.99 -21.72 -4.64
CA ASP A 118 16.03 -23.05 -4.00
C ASP A 118 16.54 -24.13 -4.97
N LEU A 119 16.48 -23.88 -6.29
CA LEU A 119 16.98 -24.78 -7.32
C LEU A 119 18.50 -24.69 -7.52
N GLY A 120 19.17 -23.73 -6.89
CA GLY A 120 20.63 -23.57 -6.96
C GLY A 120 21.44 -24.58 -6.15
N LYS A 121 20.80 -25.49 -5.39
CA LYS A 121 21.49 -26.46 -4.52
C LYS A 121 21.20 -27.94 -4.79
N PHE A 122 20.30 -28.28 -5.70
CA PHE A 122 20.12 -29.68 -6.10
C PHE A 122 20.08 -29.80 -7.61
N GLY A 123 21.12 -30.47 -8.12
CA GLY A 123 21.36 -30.65 -9.54
C GLY A 123 20.26 -31.43 -10.25
N LYS A 124 20.13 -31.07 -11.53
CA LYS A 124 19.34 -31.65 -12.61
C LYS A 124 17.80 -31.56 -12.48
N PRO A 125 17.12 -30.94 -13.47
CA PRO A 125 15.68 -31.11 -13.63
C PRO A 125 15.35 -32.58 -13.98
N PRO A 126 14.18 -33.09 -13.57
CA PRO A 126 13.74 -34.40 -13.99
C PRO A 126 13.45 -34.39 -15.50
N LEU A 127 14.05 -35.35 -16.21
CA LEU A 127 13.67 -35.71 -17.57
C LEU A 127 12.23 -36.20 -17.56
N LEU A 128 11.33 -35.45 -18.20
CA LEU A 128 9.99 -35.92 -18.56
C LEU A 128 10.13 -37.05 -19.59
N LYS A 129 9.59 -38.22 -19.26
CA LYS A 129 9.20 -39.26 -20.23
C LYS A 129 7.77 -39.02 -20.65
#